data_AF-A0A1F4JW68-F1
#
_entry.id   AF-A0A1F4JW68-F1
#
_cell.length_a   1.000
_cell.length_b   1.000
_cell.length_c   1.000
_cell.angle_alpha   90.00
_cell.angle_beta   90.00
_cell.angle_gamma   90.00
#
_symmetry.space_group_name_H-M   'P 1'
#
loop_
_entity.id
_entity.type
_entity.pdbx_description
1 polymer ?
#
loop_
_entity_poly.entity_id
_entity_poly.type
_entity_poly.pdbx_seq_one_letter_code
_entity_poly.pdbx_strand_id
1 'polypeptide(L)'
;MDFIPFEKVSLQEAKAVLDRDSAPSRPERNWSHARDGGTAKSMDLTEQAWEWLDALPKEIQPGGLVQRFPRIANKLAEQWRRPANCEKYLDALILDHRGSRKGFPPDIAGEIALLKTHLNRNTVVQPSDIWGERKGN
;
A
#
# COMPACT_ATOMS: atom_id res chain seq x y z
N MET A 1 23.50 -20.26 -31.60
CA MET A 1 23.57 -18.99 -30.86
C MET A 1 23.15 -17.92 -31.83
N ASP A 2 21.84 -17.69 -31.89
CA ASP A 2 21.20 -16.80 -32.84
C ASP A 2 21.33 -15.37 -32.33
N PHE A 3 22.05 -14.55 -33.09
CA PHE A 3 22.28 -13.15 -32.77
C PHE A 3 21.07 -12.33 -33.22
N ILE A 4 20.48 -11.56 -32.30
CA ILE A 4 19.41 -10.61 -32.62
C ILE A 4 20.04 -9.45 -33.39
N PRO A 5 19.63 -9.18 -34.64
CA PRO A 5 20.12 -8.02 -35.38
C PRO A 5 19.61 -6.75 -34.70
N PHE A 6 20.49 -5.78 -34.49
CA PHE A 6 20.12 -4.45 -34.04
C PHE A 6 20.52 -3.42 -35.08
N GLU A 7 19.62 -2.48 -35.33
CA GLU A 7 19.81 -1.36 -36.24
C GLU A 7 20.12 -0.11 -35.42
N LYS A 8 21.16 0.63 -35.81
CA LYS A 8 21.59 1.84 -35.09
C LYS A 8 20.77 3.02 -35.60
N VAL A 9 19.80 3.47 -34.81
CA VAL A 9 19.04 4.69 -35.08
C VAL A 9 19.76 5.92 -34.54
N SER A 10 19.58 7.07 -35.21
CA SER A 10 20.09 8.36 -34.74
C SER A 10 19.30 8.86 -33.52
N LEU A 11 19.93 9.65 -32.65
CA LEU A 11 19.27 10.28 -31.50
C LEU A 11 18.03 11.10 -31.89
N GLN A 12 18.06 11.74 -33.08
CA GLN A 12 16.90 12.50 -33.57
C GLN A 12 15.74 11.59 -33.97
N GLU A 13 16.04 10.41 -34.49
CA GLU A 13 15.03 9.45 -34.95
C GLU A 13 14.38 8.74 -33.76
N ALA A 14 15.18 8.37 -32.75
CA ALA A 14 14.68 7.86 -31.48
C ALA A 14 13.76 8.89 -30.78
N LYS A 15 14.11 10.18 -30.83
CA LYS A 15 13.28 11.26 -30.28
C LYS A 15 11.98 11.45 -31.07
N ALA A 16 12.01 11.32 -32.40
CA ALA A 16 10.82 11.47 -33.25
C ALA A 16 9.80 10.34 -33.04
N VAL A 17 10.24 9.11 -32.78
CA VAL A 17 9.35 7.99 -32.42
C VAL A 17 8.68 8.25 -31.08
N LEU A 18 9.43 8.72 -30.08
CA LEU A 18 8.89 9.06 -28.76
C LEU A 18 7.84 10.18 -28.83
N ASP A 19 8.04 11.15 -29.72
CA ASP A 19 7.12 12.28 -29.94
C ASP A 19 5.86 11.85 -30.69
N ARG A 20 6.00 10.94 -31.69
CA ARG A 20 4.90 10.38 -32.47
C ARG A 20 3.96 9.49 -31.65
N ASP A 21 4.50 8.73 -30.70
CA ASP A 21 3.76 7.88 -29.75
C ASP A 21 3.57 8.56 -28.39
N SER A 22 3.71 9.88 -28.31
CA SER A 22 3.35 10.66 -27.13
C SER A 22 1.82 10.69 -26.98
N ALA A 23 1.23 9.51 -26.71
CA ALA A 23 -0.09 9.38 -26.15
C ALA A 23 -0.18 10.33 -24.95
N PRO A 24 -1.31 11.04 -24.78
CA PRO A 24 -1.49 11.88 -23.61
C PRO A 24 -1.17 11.03 -22.38
N SER A 25 -0.24 11.50 -21.55
CA SER A 25 0.12 10.86 -20.29
C SER A 25 -1.18 10.40 -19.64
N ARG A 26 -1.33 9.08 -19.50
CA ARG A 26 -2.54 8.42 -18.98
C ARG A 26 -3.09 9.30 -17.86
N PRO A 27 -4.31 9.87 -17.98
CA PRO A 27 -4.73 10.97 -17.13
C PRO A 27 -4.51 10.55 -15.70
N GLU A 28 -3.67 11.32 -14.98
CA GLU A 28 -3.36 11.08 -13.57
C GLU A 28 -4.68 10.79 -12.88
N ARG A 29 -4.87 9.52 -12.52
CA ARG A 29 -6.13 9.08 -11.95
C ARG A 29 -6.29 9.88 -10.67
N ASN A 30 -7.19 10.86 -10.69
CA ASN A 30 -7.35 11.79 -9.59
C ASN A 30 -7.98 11.05 -8.41
N TRP A 31 -7.13 10.43 -7.59
CA TRP A 31 -7.51 9.73 -6.36
C TRP A 31 -8.04 10.68 -5.29
N SER A 32 -8.11 12.00 -5.55
CA SER A 32 -8.74 12.97 -4.65
C SER A 32 -10.23 12.71 -4.47
N HIS A 33 -10.88 12.00 -5.40
CA HIS A 33 -12.27 11.54 -5.21
C HIS A 33 -12.38 10.20 -4.45
N ALA A 34 -11.31 9.41 -4.42
CA ALA A 34 -11.20 8.23 -3.53
C ALA A 34 -10.68 8.60 -2.14
N ARG A 35 -10.29 9.88 -1.94
CA ARG A 35 -10.34 10.48 -0.61
C ARG A 35 -11.81 10.66 -0.31
N ASP A 36 -12.40 9.61 0.27
CA ASP A 36 -13.62 9.69 1.05
C ASP A 36 -13.62 11.05 1.74
N GLY A 37 -14.53 11.91 1.23
CA GLY A 37 -14.58 13.32 1.57
C GLY A 37 -14.53 13.43 3.08
N GLY A 38 -13.74 14.39 3.59
CA GLY A 38 -13.57 14.60 5.01
C GLY A 38 -14.92 14.68 5.74
N THR A 39 -15.42 13.54 6.17
CA THR A 39 -16.46 13.45 7.18
C THR A 39 -15.71 13.56 8.50
N ALA A 40 -16.21 14.39 9.41
CA ALA A 40 -15.63 14.60 10.73
C ALA A 40 -15.27 13.29 11.48
N LYS A 41 -15.91 12.16 11.10
CA LYS A 41 -15.61 10.78 11.50
C LYS A 41 -14.16 10.32 11.27
N SER A 42 -13.40 11.06 10.48
CA SER A 42 -12.00 10.78 10.16
C SER A 42 -10.97 11.39 11.11
N MET A 43 -11.40 12.26 12.03
CA MET A 43 -10.50 12.86 13.03
C MET A 43 -10.48 12.06 14.34
N ASP A 44 -11.59 11.38 14.65
CA ASP A 44 -11.72 10.58 15.87
C ASP A 44 -11.58 9.07 15.62
N LEU A 45 -11.17 8.35 16.67
CA LEU A 45 -11.16 6.90 16.65
C LEU A 45 -12.57 6.35 16.82
N THR A 46 -12.89 5.31 16.07
CA THR A 46 -14.12 4.55 16.27
C THR A 46 -14.02 3.72 17.55
N GLU A 47 -15.17 3.36 18.13
CA GLU A 47 -15.24 2.42 19.27
C GLU A 47 -14.50 1.11 18.96
N GLN A 48 -14.68 0.59 17.75
CA GLN A 48 -13.97 -0.61 17.29
C GLN A 48 -12.45 -0.43 17.23
N ALA A 49 -11.94 0.78 16.96
CA ALA A 49 -10.52 1.07 17.01
C ALA A 49 -9.98 1.10 18.44
N TRP A 50 -10.78 1.58 19.40
CA TRP A 50 -10.45 1.52 20.81
C TRP A 50 -10.42 0.08 21.34
N GLU A 51 -11.42 -0.73 21.00
CA GLU A 51 -11.43 -2.16 21.34
C GLU A 51 -10.22 -2.90 20.74
N TRP A 52 -9.89 -2.58 19.49
CA TRP A 52 -8.71 -3.15 18.83
C TRP A 52 -7.41 -2.76 19.55
N LEU A 53 -7.26 -1.51 19.98
CA LEU A 53 -6.09 -1.07 20.72
C LEU A 53 -5.96 -1.76 22.08
N ASP A 54 -7.08 -1.95 22.79
CA ASP A 54 -7.11 -2.65 24.07
C ASP A 54 -6.74 -4.14 23.93
N ALA A 55 -7.14 -4.76 22.81
CA ALA A 55 -6.77 -6.13 22.49
C ALA A 55 -5.29 -6.32 22.12
N LEU A 56 -4.56 -5.24 21.80
CA LEU A 56 -3.14 -5.31 21.47
C LEU A 56 -2.26 -5.28 22.73
N PRO A 57 -1.18 -6.10 22.79
CA PRO A 57 -0.15 -5.97 23.80
C PRO A 57 0.44 -4.55 23.81
N LYS A 58 0.70 -4.02 25.01
CA LYS A 58 1.24 -2.65 25.20
C LYS A 58 2.52 -2.38 24.42
N GLU A 59 3.33 -3.41 24.18
CA GLU A 59 4.59 -3.33 23.44
C GLU A 59 4.42 -2.99 21.95
N ILE A 60 3.23 -3.21 21.38
CA ILE A 60 2.95 -2.97 19.95
C ILE A 60 1.82 -1.98 19.71
N GLN A 61 1.36 -1.28 20.76
CA GLN A 61 0.31 -0.28 20.63
C GLN A 61 0.81 0.92 19.81
N PRO A 62 0.19 1.22 18.66
CA PRO A 62 0.70 2.24 17.74
C PRO A 62 0.18 3.62 18.13
N GLY A 63 0.72 4.17 19.22
CA GLY A 63 0.28 5.43 19.80
C GLY A 63 0.49 6.63 18.87
N GLY A 64 1.62 6.66 18.16
CA GLY A 64 1.91 7.71 17.17
C GLY A 64 0.97 7.63 15.98
N LEU A 65 0.69 6.42 15.49
CA LEU A 65 -0.20 6.18 14.34
C LEU A 65 -1.63 6.63 14.66
N VAL A 66 -2.13 6.27 15.84
CA VAL A 66 -3.49 6.61 16.29
C VAL A 66 -3.69 8.12 16.38
N GLN A 67 -2.72 8.85 16.94
CA GLN A 67 -2.80 10.30 17.09
C GLN A 67 -2.66 11.05 15.77
N ARG A 68 -1.74 10.63 14.90
CA ARG A 68 -1.42 11.36 13.66
C ARG A 68 -2.26 10.91 12.46
N PHE A 69 -2.69 9.65 12.46
CA PHE A 69 -3.40 9.00 11.36
C PHE A 69 -4.59 8.17 11.85
N PRO A 70 -5.58 8.77 12.55
CA PRO A 70 -6.74 8.06 13.10
C PRO A 70 -7.54 7.30 12.03
N ARG A 71 -7.57 7.79 10.79
CA ARG A 71 -8.19 7.09 9.64
C ARG A 71 -7.56 5.72 9.35
N ILE A 72 -6.24 5.63 9.48
CA ILE A 72 -5.49 4.38 9.24
C ILE A 72 -5.76 3.42 10.39
N ALA A 73 -5.76 3.90 11.63
CA ALA A 73 -6.12 3.10 12.80
C ALA A 73 -7.55 2.53 12.69
N ASN A 74 -8.53 3.36 12.30
CA ASN A 74 -9.91 2.91 12.09
C ASN A 74 -10.02 1.85 10.99
N LYS A 75 -9.29 2.03 9.88
CA LYS A 75 -9.24 1.05 8.78
C LYS A 75 -8.57 -0.26 9.19
N LEU A 76 -7.49 -0.17 9.98
CA LEU A 76 -6.83 -1.35 10.53
C LEU A 76 -7.78 -2.12 11.44
N ALA A 77 -8.46 -1.45 12.36
CA ALA A 77 -9.42 -2.09 13.25
C ALA A 77 -10.57 -2.80 12.51
N GLU A 78 -11.10 -2.20 11.44
CA GLU A 78 -12.13 -2.80 10.57
C GLU A 78 -11.62 -4.09 9.91
N GLN A 79 -10.37 -4.10 9.45
CA GLN A 79 -9.80 -5.22 8.70
C GLN A 79 -9.04 -6.22 9.58
N TRP A 80 -8.79 -5.92 10.85
CA TRP A 80 -7.95 -6.72 11.76
C TRP A 80 -8.45 -8.15 11.95
N ARG A 81 -9.79 -8.34 11.91
CA ARG A 81 -10.42 -9.66 11.95
C ARG A 81 -10.13 -10.52 10.71
N ARG A 82 -9.64 -9.93 9.63
CA ARG A 82 -9.33 -10.57 8.34
C ARG A 82 -7.83 -10.44 8.05
N PRO A 83 -6.99 -11.35 8.57
CA PRO A 83 -5.54 -11.18 8.55
C PRO A 83 -4.95 -10.99 7.15
N ALA A 84 -5.43 -11.73 6.15
CA ALA A 84 -4.98 -11.59 4.76
C ALA A 84 -5.26 -10.20 4.14
N ASN A 85 -6.36 -9.55 4.53
CA ASN A 85 -6.67 -8.20 4.06
C ASN A 85 -5.83 -7.16 4.80
N CYS A 86 -5.66 -7.36 6.11
CA CYS A 86 -4.83 -6.50 6.94
C CYS A 86 -3.37 -6.51 6.50
N GLU A 87 -2.82 -7.69 6.17
CA GLU A 87 -1.45 -7.82 5.64
C GLU A 87 -1.29 -7.04 4.33
N LYS A 88 -2.18 -7.27 3.35
CA LYS A 88 -2.17 -6.53 2.07
C LYS A 88 -2.27 -5.02 2.28
N TYR A 89 -3.06 -4.58 3.26
CA TYR A 89 -3.20 -3.16 3.58
C TYR A 89 -1.92 -2.59 4.20
N LEU A 90 -1.32 -3.29 5.17
CA LEU A 90 -0.03 -2.91 5.77
C LEU A 90 1.09 -2.86 4.72
N ASP A 91 1.14 -3.82 3.80
CA ASP A 91 2.09 -3.82 2.69
C ASP A 91 1.90 -2.63 1.76
N ALA A 92 0.65 -2.31 1.43
CA ALA A 92 0.35 -1.13 0.62
C ALA A 92 0.73 0.18 1.31
N LEU A 93 0.74 0.24 2.65
CA LEU A 93 1.20 1.39 3.44
C LEU A 93 2.73 1.53 3.41
N ILE A 94 3.46 0.41 3.45
CA ILE A 94 4.93 0.39 3.48
C ILE A 94 5.53 0.62 2.07
N LEU A 95 4.99 -0.05 1.05
CA LEU A 95 5.56 -0.05 -0.31
C LEU A 95 5.27 1.23 -1.11
N ASP A 96 4.39 2.11 -0.62
CA ASP A 96 3.92 3.35 -1.27
C ASP A 96 3.95 3.32 -2.81
N HIS A 97 3.00 2.62 -3.43
CA HIS A 97 2.94 2.49 -4.89
C HIS A 97 2.60 3.80 -5.66
N ARG A 98 2.53 4.95 -4.98
CA ARG A 98 1.98 6.19 -5.54
C ARG A 98 3.05 7.23 -5.93
N GLY A 99 4.33 6.98 -5.65
CA GLY A 99 5.48 7.70 -6.20
C GLY A 99 5.58 9.20 -5.88
N SER A 100 4.70 9.76 -5.06
CA SER A 100 4.56 11.21 -4.86
C SER A 100 4.25 11.63 -3.41
N ARG A 101 4.56 10.78 -2.41
CA ARG A 101 4.44 11.13 -0.98
C ARG A 101 5.78 11.06 -0.27
N LYS A 102 5.93 11.88 0.78
CA LYS A 102 7.11 11.95 1.67
C LYS A 102 7.31 10.70 2.57
N GLY A 103 6.57 9.61 2.32
CA GLY A 103 6.52 8.45 3.20
C GLY A 103 5.93 8.73 4.58
N PHE A 104 6.00 7.75 5.48
CA PHE A 104 5.70 7.92 6.90
C PHE A 104 6.96 8.40 7.64
N PRO A 105 6.81 9.16 8.75
CA PRO A 105 7.89 9.37 9.69
C PRO A 105 8.47 8.02 10.15
N PRO A 106 9.78 7.93 10.43
CA PRO A 106 10.43 6.66 10.77
C PRO A 106 9.82 5.99 12.01
N ASP A 107 9.39 6.78 12.98
CA ASP A 107 8.67 6.34 14.18
C ASP A 107 7.36 5.59 13.83
N ILE A 108 6.55 6.18 12.96
CA ILE A 108 5.28 5.62 12.49
C ILE A 108 5.51 4.40 11.59
N ALA A 109 6.53 4.44 10.74
CA ALA A 109 6.92 3.29 9.92
C ALA A 109 7.35 2.10 10.80
N GLY A 110 8.06 2.36 11.91
CA GLY A 110 8.40 1.37 12.91
C GLY A 110 7.18 0.74 13.57
N GLU A 111 6.21 1.55 14.00
CA GLU A 111 4.93 1.05 14.55
C GLU A 111 4.17 0.16 13.54
N ILE A 112 4.09 0.59 12.27
CA ILE A 112 3.45 -0.19 11.20
C ILE A 112 4.18 -1.53 10.97
N ALA A 113 5.52 -1.52 11.00
CA ALA A 113 6.31 -2.73 10.86
C ALA A 113 6.12 -3.71 12.03
N LEU A 114 6.09 -3.20 13.27
CA LEU A 114 5.82 -4.01 14.47
C LEU A 114 4.43 -4.67 14.41
N LEU A 115 3.40 -3.93 14.01
CA LEU A 115 2.07 -4.47 13.79
C LEU A 115 2.07 -5.59 12.75
N LYS A 116 2.80 -5.42 11.63
CA LYS A 116 2.93 -6.45 10.60
C LYS A 116 3.63 -7.70 11.12
N THR A 117 4.73 -7.54 11.86
CA THR A 117 5.46 -8.66 12.45
C THR A 117 4.58 -9.43 13.44
N HIS A 118 3.81 -8.72 14.27
CA HIS A 118 2.88 -9.34 15.20
C HIS A 118 1.76 -10.09 14.47
N LEU A 119 1.18 -9.49 13.43
CA LEU A 119 0.17 -10.12 12.60
C LEU A 119 0.72 -11.41 11.99
N ASN A 120 1.87 -11.36 11.32
CA ASN A 120 2.50 -12.53 10.69
C ASN A 120 2.79 -13.64 11.72
N ARG A 121 3.30 -13.28 12.91
CA ARG A 121 3.53 -14.24 14.00
C ARG A 121 2.25 -14.93 14.47
N ASN A 122 1.13 -14.22 14.48
CA ASN A 122 -0.16 -14.74 14.90
C ASN A 122 -0.93 -15.44 13.77
N THR A 123 -0.56 -15.17 12.51
CA THR A 123 -1.19 -15.71 11.32
C THR A 123 -0.31 -16.79 10.70
N VAL A 124 -0.20 -17.94 11.36
CA VAL A 124 0.20 -19.18 10.67
C VAL A 124 -0.96 -19.59 9.78
N VAL A 125 -1.17 -18.89 8.65
CA VAL A 125 -2.19 -19.25 7.67
C VAL A 125 -1.60 -19.30 6.28
N GLN A 126 -1.88 -20.43 5.65
CA GLN A 126 -1.15 -21.05 4.56
C GLN A 126 -0.92 -20.16 3.35
N PRO A 127 0.17 -20.40 2.60
CA PRO A 127 0.44 -19.71 1.34
C PRO A 127 -0.59 -20.16 0.29
N SER A 128 -1.77 -19.54 0.29
CA SER A 128 -2.84 -19.80 -0.66
C SER A 128 -2.59 -19.17 -2.04
N ASP A 129 -1.36 -18.75 -2.33
CA ASP A 129 -1.03 -18.11 -3.60
C ASP A 129 0.46 -18.37 -3.99
N ILE A 130 0.87 -19.64 -4.08
CA ILE A 130 2.17 -19.99 -4.71
C ILE A 130 2.01 -20.25 -6.21
N TRP A 131 0.81 -20.63 -6.66
CA TRP A 131 0.56 -20.87 -8.08
C TRP A 131 -0.70 -20.13 -8.49
N GLY A 132 -0.57 -18.81 -8.67
CA GLY A 132 -1.36 -18.12 -9.68
C GLY A 132 -1.06 -18.76 -11.03
N GLU A 133 -1.71 -19.88 -11.31
CA GLU A 133 -1.58 -20.67 -12.52
C GLU A 133 -2.23 -19.88 -13.66
N ARG A 134 -1.49 -18.89 -14.17
CA ARG A 134 -1.73 -18.28 -15.47
C ARG A 134 -1.18 -19.21 -16.55
N LYS A 135 -1.99 -20.19 -16.93
CA LYS A 135 -2.03 -20.80 -18.26
C LYS A 135 -3.52 -20.81 -18.61
N GLY A 136 -4.06 -19.87 -19.37
CA GLY A 136 -3.56 -19.47 -20.67
C GLY A 136 -3.77 -20.60 -21.67
N ASN A 137 -5.03 -20.95 -21.96
CA ASN A 137 -5.53 -21.34 -23.30
C ASN A 137 -7.06 -21.46 -23.28
#